data_AF-A0A4V2QF60-F1
#
_entry.id   AF-A0A4V2QF60-F1
#
_cell.length_a   1.000
_cell.length_b   1.000
_cell.length_c   1.000
_cell.angle_alpha   90.00
_cell.angle_beta   90.00
_cell.angle_gamma   90.00
#
_symmetry.space_group_name_H-M   'P 1'
#
loop_
_entity.id
_entity.type
_entity.pdbx_description
1 polymer ?
#
loop_
_entity_poly.entity_id
_entity_poly.type
_entity_poly.pdbx_seq_one_letter_code
_entity_poly.pdbx_strand_id
1 'polypeptide(L)'
;MKFASIAIASLILATPAAAGDSLKMAALFALQVDTCGEKADSDFLREIIVHGSVEENVTLNDAFNIVRGMQRAYTDIAVSLGTSEYCASTKQLRTRQ
;
A
#
# COMPACT_ATOMS: atom_id res chain seq x y z
N MET A 1 -52.15 3.90 -16.60
CA MET A 1 -51.28 4.37 -15.50
C MET A 1 -50.07 3.44 -15.43
N LYS A 2 -48.92 3.96 -15.85
CA LYS A 2 -47.64 4.04 -15.11
C LYS A 2 -46.77 2.78 -15.18
N PHE A 3 -45.67 2.97 -15.91
CA PHE A 3 -44.54 2.07 -16.11
C PHE A 3 -43.91 1.65 -14.78
N ALA A 4 -43.70 0.36 -14.59
CA ALA A 4 -42.78 -0.15 -13.58
C ALA A 4 -41.36 -0.05 -14.15
N SER A 5 -40.67 1.04 -13.81
CA SER A 5 -39.23 1.19 -13.99
C SER A 5 -38.52 0.17 -13.10
N ILE A 6 -38.00 -0.90 -13.67
CA ILE A 6 -37.07 -1.78 -12.98
C ILE A 6 -35.74 -1.04 -12.92
N ALA A 7 -35.35 -0.68 -11.70
CA ALA A 7 -34.10 -0.02 -11.38
C ALA A 7 -32.93 -0.85 -11.93
N ILE A 8 -32.08 -0.18 -12.69
CA ILE A 8 -30.79 -0.67 -13.15
C ILE A 8 -30.04 -1.10 -11.89
N ALA A 9 -29.80 -2.40 -11.76
CA ALA A 9 -28.83 -2.94 -10.83
C ALA A 9 -27.52 -2.19 -11.10
N SER A 10 -27.21 -1.25 -10.23
CA SER A 10 -25.88 -0.66 -10.17
C SER A 10 -24.95 -1.79 -9.77
N LEU A 11 -24.45 -2.51 -10.78
CA LEU A 11 -23.15 -3.16 -10.73
C LEU A 11 -22.17 -2.02 -10.42
N ILE A 12 -22.05 -1.69 -9.14
CA ILE A 12 -20.81 -1.14 -8.63
C ILE A 12 -19.86 -2.31 -8.78
N LEU A 13 -19.16 -2.34 -9.92
CA LEU A 13 -17.83 -2.91 -9.96
C LEU A 13 -17.11 -2.20 -8.82
N ALA A 14 -17.05 -2.83 -7.65
CA ALA A 14 -15.93 -2.65 -6.77
C ALA A 14 -14.73 -2.88 -7.69
N THR A 15 -14.13 -1.79 -8.14
CA THR A 15 -12.81 -1.88 -8.74
C THR A 15 -12.01 -2.59 -7.66
N PRO A 16 -11.51 -3.81 -7.89
CA PRO A 16 -10.61 -4.39 -6.93
C PRO A 16 -9.54 -3.31 -6.75
N ALA A 17 -9.27 -2.91 -5.51
CA ALA A 17 -7.99 -2.28 -5.19
C ALA A 17 -6.95 -3.10 -5.95
N ALA A 18 -6.13 -2.44 -6.76
CA ALA A 18 -5.34 -3.17 -7.73
C ALA A 18 -4.52 -4.20 -6.95
N ALA A 19 -4.57 -5.46 -7.36
CA ALA A 19 -3.73 -6.51 -6.79
C ALA A 19 -2.30 -5.95 -6.65
N GLY A 20 -1.80 -5.92 -5.41
CA GLY A 20 -0.50 -5.42 -5.03
C GLY A 20 -0.48 -4.04 -4.38
N ASP A 21 -1.60 -3.31 -4.31
CA ASP A 21 -1.65 -1.97 -3.71
C ASP A 21 -1.28 -2.00 -2.21
N SER A 22 -1.74 -3.01 -1.45
CA SER A 22 -1.36 -3.15 -0.03
C SER A 22 0.12 -3.48 0.14
N LEU A 23 0.67 -4.44 -0.62
CA LEU A 23 2.09 -4.80 -0.51
C LEU A 23 3.00 -3.64 -0.95
N LYS A 24 2.59 -2.88 -1.97
CA LYS A 24 3.27 -1.66 -2.40
C LYS A 24 3.25 -0.59 -1.32
N MET A 25 2.11 -0.36 -0.68
CA MET A 25 1.98 0.57 0.43
C MET A 25 2.85 0.16 1.61
N ALA A 26 2.87 -1.14 1.97
CA ALA A 26 3.76 -1.67 3.00
C ALA A 26 5.24 -1.43 2.67
N ALA A 27 5.64 -1.64 1.41
CA ALA A 27 7.01 -1.40 0.97
C ALA A 27 7.42 0.08 1.03
N LEU A 28 6.52 0.99 0.65
CA LEU A 28 6.73 2.44 0.74
C LEU A 28 6.79 2.91 2.20
N PHE A 29 5.94 2.37 3.06
CA PHE A 29 5.94 2.67 4.49
C PHE A 29 7.24 2.19 5.16
N ALA A 30 7.66 0.96 4.88
CA ALA A 30 8.93 0.41 5.37
C ALA A 30 10.14 1.25 4.91
N LEU A 31 10.16 1.66 3.64
CA LEU A 31 11.21 2.55 3.14
C LEU A 31 11.22 3.90 3.87
N GLN A 32 10.05 4.47 4.14
CA GLN A 32 9.94 5.74 4.85
C GLN A 32 10.47 5.66 6.28
N VAL A 33 10.16 4.59 7.01
CA VAL A 33 10.70 4.33 8.36
C VAL A 33 12.23 4.30 8.31
N ASP A 34 12.80 3.51 7.40
CA ASP A 34 14.26 3.34 7.29
C ASP A 34 14.98 4.61 6.83
N THR A 35 14.37 5.36 5.89
CA THR A 35 15.01 6.51 5.24
C THR A 35 14.83 7.80 6.02
N CYS A 36 13.66 8.01 6.63
CA CYS A 36 13.30 9.25 7.32
C CYS A 36 13.44 9.14 8.84
N GLY A 37 13.76 7.96 9.39
CA GLY A 37 13.92 7.73 10.82
C GLY A 37 12.60 7.82 11.60
N GLU A 38 11.47 7.60 10.93
CA GLU A 38 10.14 7.69 11.53
C GLU A 38 9.88 6.47 12.42
N LYS A 39 9.06 6.63 13.47
CA LYS A 39 8.63 5.48 14.27
C LYS A 39 7.64 4.65 13.46
N ALA A 40 8.01 3.41 13.17
CA ALA A 40 7.08 2.43 12.63
C ALA A 40 6.03 2.08 13.70
N ASP A 41 4.76 2.25 13.35
CA ASP A 41 3.70 1.48 14.01
C ASP A 41 3.82 0.03 13.48
N SER A 42 4.40 -0.84 14.31
CA SER A 42 4.63 -2.24 13.95
C SER A 42 3.34 -3.00 13.69
N ASP A 43 2.23 -2.58 14.30
CA ASP A 43 0.93 -3.22 14.14
C ASP A 43 0.32 -2.82 12.80
N PHE A 44 0.44 -1.55 12.41
CA PHE A 44 0.00 -1.06 11.10
C PHE A 44 0.75 -1.74 9.94
N LEU A 45 2.08 -1.81 10.00
CA LEU A 45 2.86 -2.49 8.96
C LEU A 45 2.47 -3.96 8.84
N ARG A 46 2.23 -4.63 9.98
CA ARG A 46 1.78 -6.02 10.00
C ARG A 46 0.40 -6.18 9.39
N GLU A 47 -0.54 -5.30 9.71
CA GLU A 47 -1.89 -5.31 9.18
C GLU A 47 -1.90 -5.20 7.65
N ILE A 48 -1.16 -4.25 7.08
CA ILE A 48 -1.10 -4.06 5.62
C ILE A 48 -0.48 -5.27 4.91
N ILE A 49 0.55 -5.89 5.50
CA ILE A 49 1.18 -7.09 4.93
C ILE A 49 0.23 -8.29 4.97
N VAL A 50 -0.51 -8.47 6.07
CA VAL A 50 -1.52 -9.52 6.18
C VAL A 50 -2.63 -9.29 5.15
N HIS A 51 -3.14 -8.07 5.02
CA HIS A 51 -4.15 -7.71 4.03
C HIS A 51 -3.66 -8.00 2.61
N GLY A 52 -2.44 -7.54 2.27
CA GLY A 52 -1.84 -7.80 0.96
C GLY A 52 -1.57 -9.28 0.67
N SER A 53 -1.29 -10.10 1.70
CA SER A 53 -1.15 -11.55 1.51
C SER A 53 -2.46 -12.21 1.08
N VAL A 54 -3.59 -11.72 1.60
CA VAL A 54 -4.94 -12.18 1.23
C VAL A 54 -5.32 -11.68 -0.17
N GLU A 55 -5.04 -10.42 -0.48
CA GLU A 55 -5.31 -9.83 -1.81
C GLU A 55 -4.58 -10.58 -2.92
N GLU A 56 -3.29 -10.89 -2.72
CA GLU A 56 -2.46 -11.56 -3.71
C GLU A 56 -2.58 -13.09 -3.70
N ASN A 57 -3.35 -13.66 -2.75
CA ASN A 57 -3.43 -15.10 -2.53
C ASN A 57 -2.05 -15.77 -2.40
N VAL A 58 -1.17 -15.16 -1.60
CA VAL A 58 0.19 -15.66 -1.31
C VAL A 58 0.35 -15.95 0.17
N THR A 59 1.38 -16.72 0.53
CA THR A 59 1.68 -16.94 1.94
C THR A 59 2.14 -15.63 2.59
N LEU A 60 1.95 -15.50 3.90
CA LEU A 60 2.45 -14.34 4.63
C LEU A 60 3.98 -14.17 4.46
N ASN A 61 4.72 -15.28 4.39
CA ASN A 61 6.15 -15.28 4.14
C ASN A 61 6.51 -14.72 2.76
N ASP A 62 5.74 -15.09 1.72
CA ASP A 62 5.94 -14.56 0.38
C ASP A 62 5.58 -13.08 0.31
N ALA A 63 4.49 -12.66 0.97
CA ALA A 63 4.14 -11.24 1.10
C ALA A 63 5.28 -10.42 1.74
N PHE A 64 5.89 -10.92 2.82
CA PHE A 64 7.08 -10.30 3.42
C PHE A 64 8.26 -10.20 2.44
N ASN A 65 8.52 -11.27 1.68
CA ASN A 65 9.59 -11.27 0.68
C ASN A 65 9.33 -10.29 -0.47
N ILE A 66 8.08 -10.19 -0.92
CA ILE A 66 7.66 -9.23 -1.95
C ILE A 66 7.85 -7.80 -1.46
N VAL A 67 7.36 -7.49 -0.26
CA VAL A 67 7.50 -6.16 0.38
C VAL A 67 8.97 -5.78 0.49
N ARG A 68 9.82 -6.70 0.96
CA ARG A 68 11.27 -6.47 1.06
C ARG A 68 11.91 -6.25 -0.31
N GLY A 69 11.48 -6.99 -1.34
CA GLY A 69 11.95 -6.81 -2.71
C GLY A 69 11.58 -5.44 -3.27
N MET A 70 10.32 -5.03 -3.11
CA MET A 70 9.82 -3.71 -3.52
C MET A 70 10.53 -2.57 -2.77
N GLN A 71 10.72 -2.71 -1.46
CA GLN A 71 11.42 -1.72 -0.64
C GLN A 71 12.84 -1.45 -1.17
N ARG A 72 13.59 -2.50 -1.51
CA ARG A 72 14.94 -2.37 -2.10
C ARG A 72 14.89 -1.60 -3.41
N ALA A 73 13.98 -1.97 -4.30
CA ALA A 73 13.82 -1.27 -5.58
C ALA A 73 13.47 0.23 -5.40
N TYR A 74 12.64 0.56 -4.39
CA TYR A 74 12.31 1.95 -4.06
C TYR A 74 13.43 2.70 -3.35
N THR A 75 14.33 2.00 -2.65
CA THR A 75 15.50 2.61 -1.99
C THR A 75 16.40 3.28 -3.03
N ASP A 76 16.66 2.61 -4.14
CA ASP A 76 17.47 3.17 -5.24
C ASP A 76 16.85 4.46 -5.81
N ILE A 77 15.51 4.52 -5.88
CA ILE A 77 14.76 5.71 -6.31
C ILE A 77 14.85 6.82 -5.27
N ALA A 78 14.64 6.52 -3.98
CA ALA A 78 14.70 7.50 -2.90
C ALA A 78 16.10 8.13 -2.75
N VAL A 79 17.16 7.34 -2.94
CA VAL A 79 18.54 7.83 -2.97
C VAL A 79 18.77 8.78 -4.14
N SER A 80 18.27 8.44 -5.33
CA SER A 80 18.39 9.29 -6.53
C SER A 80 17.68 10.64 -6.39
N LEU A 81 16.52 10.66 -5.71
CA LEU A 81 15.75 11.87 -5.42
C LEU A 81 16.38 12.72 -4.29
N GLY A 82 17.25 12.15 -3.47
CA GLY A 82 17.76 12.78 -2.26
C GLY A 82 16.81 12.62 -1.07
N THR A 83 17.36 12.13 0.05
CA THR A 83 16.63 11.79 1.28
C THR A 83 15.69 12.89 1.77
N SER A 84 16.13 14.16 1.76
CA SER A 84 15.32 15.29 2.21
C SER A 84 14.08 15.54 1.35
N GLU A 85 14.21 15.40 0.02
CA GLU A 85 13.10 15.62 -0.92
C GLU A 85 12.10 14.46 -0.87
N TYR A 86 12.61 13.24 -0.72
CA TYR A 86 11.78 12.05 -0.50
C TYR A 86 10.97 12.15 0.81
N CYS A 87 11.61 12.51 1.93
CA CYS A 87 10.91 12.65 3.21
C CYS A 87 9.90 13.82 3.23
N ALA A 88 10.17 14.90 2.49
CA ALA A 88 9.24 16.02 2.33
C ALA A 88 8.00 15.62 1.51
N SER A 89 8.18 14.94 0.38
CA SER A 89 7.11 14.54 -0.54
C SER A 89 6.24 13.40 0.00
N THR A 90 6.80 12.51 0.81
CA THR A 90 6.08 11.38 1.43
C THR A 90 5.38 11.74 2.73
N LYS A 91 5.24 13.05 3.04
CA LYS A 91 4.58 13.51 4.28
C LYS A 91 3.18 12.99 4.50
N GLN A 92 2.42 12.85 3.42
CA GLN A 92 1.02 12.49 3.51
C GLN A 92 0.80 11.01 3.83
N LEU A 93 1.74 10.13 3.44
CA LEU A 93 1.76 8.72 3.87
C LEU A 93 1.99 8.60 5.39
N ARG A 94 2.55 9.63 6.04
CA ARG A 94 2.74 9.69 7.50
C ARG A 94 1.45 9.98 8.29
N THR A 95 0.43 10.57 7.65
CA THR A 95 -0.64 11.31 8.36
C THR A 95 -2.04 10.69 8.18
N ARG A 96 -2.11 9.36 8.06
CA ARG A 96 -3.33 8.60 8.31
C ARG A 96 -2.89 7.41 9.18
N GLN A 97 -3.18 7.36 10.46
CA GLN A 97 -4.43 7.74 11.13
C GLN A 97 -4.36 9.02 11.96
#